data_AF-A0AAX3X2L7-F1
#
_entry.id   AF-A0AAX3X2L7-F1
#
_cell.length_a   1.000
_cell.length_b   1.000
_cell.length_c   1.000
_cell.angle_alpha   90.00
_cell.angle_beta   90.00
_cell.angle_gamma   90.00
#
_symmetry.space_group_name_H-M   'P 1'
#
loop_
_entity.id
_entity.type
_entity.pdbx_description
1 polymer ?
#
loop_
_entity_poly.entity_id
_entity_poly.type
_entity_poly.pdbx_seq_one_letter_code
_entity_poly.pdbx_strand_id
1 'polypeptide(L)'
;MFKKITAGVATLALSVGIISTANAAELTQPSSPIQEPIQVKSSNIITPYAASIYVTRIDFVEKGKPIPSTYFTTEERNGYKYGGNIPLVKTEDYSSKFYKVTYAGNISRFLE
;
A
#
# COMPACT_ATOMS: atom_id res chain seq x y z
N MET A 1 14.02 -17.61 -47.94
CA MET A 1 14.55 -16.32 -47.43
C MET A 1 14.05 -16.18 -45.98
N PHE A 2 15.00 -16.09 -45.03
CA PHE A 2 14.96 -15.71 -43.59
C PHE A 2 13.61 -15.66 -42.83
N LYS A 3 13.43 -16.06 -41.56
CA LYS A 3 14.20 -16.72 -40.48
C LYS A 3 13.13 -17.08 -39.43
N LYS A 4 13.07 -18.32 -38.93
CA LYS A 4 12.26 -18.67 -37.73
C LYS A 4 13.08 -18.32 -36.49
N ILE A 5 12.49 -17.58 -35.55
CA ILE A 5 13.15 -17.13 -34.33
C ILE A 5 13.21 -18.29 -33.34
N THR A 6 14.44 -18.67 -32.98
CA THR A 6 14.79 -19.74 -32.04
C THR A 6 14.48 -19.32 -30.61
N ALA A 7 13.70 -20.14 -29.89
CA ALA A 7 13.55 -20.06 -28.44
C ALA A 7 14.84 -20.57 -27.78
N GLY A 8 15.53 -19.68 -27.05
CA GLY A 8 16.72 -20.04 -26.27
C GLY A 8 16.32 -20.70 -24.95
N VAL A 9 16.50 -22.02 -24.87
CA VAL A 9 16.47 -22.79 -23.62
C VAL A 9 17.83 -22.59 -22.95
N ALA A 10 17.87 -21.96 -21.77
CA ALA A 10 19.08 -21.89 -20.97
C ALA A 10 19.20 -23.18 -20.13
N THR A 11 20.12 -24.05 -20.56
CA THR A 11 20.49 -25.30 -19.91
C THR A 11 21.17 -25.03 -18.55
N LEU A 12 20.61 -25.61 -17.49
CA LEU A 12 21.25 -25.75 -16.17
C LEU A 12 22.42 -26.74 -16.29
N ALA A 13 23.64 -26.29 -15.98
CA ALA A 13 24.80 -27.16 -15.82
C ALA A 13 25.22 -27.22 -14.34
N LEU A 14 24.71 -28.23 -13.64
CA LEU A 14 25.32 -28.75 -12.42
C LEU A 14 26.50 -29.64 -12.84
N SER A 15 27.72 -29.22 -12.54
CA SER A 15 28.86 -30.14 -12.57
C SER A 15 29.70 -29.97 -11.31
N VAL A 16 29.53 -30.94 -10.42
CA VAL A 16 30.38 -31.21 -9.26
C VAL A 16 31.60 -31.96 -9.79
N GLY A 17 32.80 -31.45 -9.51
CA GLY A 17 34.05 -32.10 -9.89
C GLY A 17 35.15 -31.73 -8.90
N ILE A 18 35.25 -32.50 -7.82
CA ILE A 18 36.34 -32.44 -6.84
C ILE A 18 37.48 -33.34 -7.35
N ILE A 19 38.69 -32.81 -7.55
CA ILE A 19 39.94 -33.58 -7.40
C ILE A 19 41.01 -32.66 -6.76
N SER A 20 41.69 -33.21 -5.77
CA SER A 20 42.65 -32.63 -4.83
C SER A 20 44.12 -32.80 -5.26
N THR A 21 45.03 -32.24 -4.43
CA THR A 21 46.52 -32.37 -4.34
C THR A 21 47.33 -31.30 -5.11
N ALA A 22 48.38 -30.66 -4.60
CA ALA A 22 48.97 -30.50 -3.27
C ALA A 22 50.03 -29.37 -3.35
N ASN A 23 50.16 -28.51 -2.33
CA ASN A 23 51.40 -28.20 -1.59
C ASN A 23 51.42 -26.80 -0.94
N ALA A 24 51.78 -26.86 0.34
CA ALA A 24 52.09 -25.86 1.33
C ALA A 24 52.52 -24.45 0.87
N ALA A 25 51.82 -23.44 1.41
CA ALA A 25 52.44 -22.38 2.20
C ALA A 25 51.35 -21.79 3.12
N GLU A 26 51.45 -22.06 4.42
CA GLU A 26 50.68 -21.35 5.43
C GLU A 26 51.08 -19.87 5.40
N LEU A 27 50.16 -19.02 4.94
CA LEU A 27 50.19 -17.59 5.23
C LEU A 27 49.10 -17.33 6.25
N THR A 28 49.55 -17.17 7.50
CA THR A 28 48.78 -16.65 8.62
C THR A 28 48.25 -15.26 8.26
N GLN A 29 46.98 -15.21 7.87
CA GLN A 29 46.27 -13.96 7.73
C GLN A 29 45.95 -13.45 9.14
N PRO A 30 46.30 -12.20 9.51
CA PRO A 30 45.76 -11.63 10.74
C PRO A 30 44.25 -11.55 10.58
N SER A 31 43.52 -12.22 11.48
CA SER A 31 42.07 -12.12 11.57
C SER A 31 41.72 -10.66 11.81
N SER A 32 41.33 -9.94 10.75
CA SER A 32 40.60 -8.69 10.93
C SER A 32 39.41 -9.00 11.83
N PRO A 33 39.13 -8.22 12.90
CA PRO A 33 37.91 -8.42 13.65
C PRO A 33 36.76 -8.31 12.64
N ILE A 34 36.00 -9.39 12.50
CA ILE A 34 34.71 -9.34 11.82
C ILE A 34 33.90 -8.37 12.67
N GLN A 35 33.84 -7.11 12.23
CA GLN A 35 32.92 -6.15 12.78
C GLN A 35 31.55 -6.74 12.49
N GLU A 36 30.92 -7.29 13.53
CA GLU A 36 29.54 -7.75 13.45
C GLU A 36 28.76 -6.63 12.73
N PRO A 37 27.97 -6.94 11.70
CA PRO A 37 27.10 -5.93 11.14
C PRO A 37 26.25 -5.46 12.31
N ILE A 38 26.52 -4.22 12.75
CA ILE A 38 25.67 -3.50 13.68
C ILE A 38 24.28 -3.76 13.13
N GLN A 39 23.45 -4.49 13.88
CA GLN A 39 22.05 -4.59 13.54
C GLN A 39 21.54 -3.17 13.65
N VAL A 40 21.58 -2.46 12.52
CA VAL A 40 20.78 -1.27 12.33
C VAL A 40 19.39 -1.84 12.44
N LYS A 41 18.79 -1.72 13.63
CA LYS A 41 17.34 -1.74 13.74
C LYS A 41 16.92 -0.63 12.80
N SER A 42 16.62 -0.99 11.57
CA SER A 42 15.72 -0.22 10.73
C SER A 42 14.42 -0.27 11.51
N SER A 43 14.26 0.70 12.41
CA SER A 43 12.95 1.16 12.79
C SER A 43 12.31 1.51 11.46
N ASN A 44 11.48 0.61 10.94
CA ASN A 44 10.55 1.00 9.91
C ASN A 44 9.84 2.21 10.50
N ILE A 45 10.05 3.38 9.92
CA ILE A 45 9.23 4.53 10.23
C ILE A 45 7.86 4.15 9.66
N ILE A 46 7.04 3.53 10.51
CA ILE A 46 5.61 3.44 10.27
C ILE A 46 5.14 4.88 10.36
N THR A 47 4.88 5.49 9.20
CA THR A 47 4.15 6.76 9.20
C THR A 47 2.69 6.38 9.41
N PRO A 48 2.06 6.74 10.53
CA PRO A 48 0.71 6.28 10.82
C PRO A 48 -0.30 7.00 9.91
N TYR A 49 -0.76 6.33 8.86
CA TYR A 49 -2.05 6.67 8.23
C TYR A 49 -3.17 5.76 8.73
N ALA A 50 -3.05 5.23 9.96
CA ALA A 50 -4.13 4.53 10.67
C ALA A 50 -5.22 5.47 11.21
N ALA A 51 -5.08 6.79 10.97
CA ALA A 51 -5.97 7.82 11.50
C ALA A 51 -7.06 8.26 10.50
N SER A 52 -7.24 7.59 9.36
CA SER A 52 -8.32 7.96 8.43
C SER A 52 -9.01 6.74 7.82
N ILE A 53 -10.33 6.85 7.61
CA ILE A 53 -11.13 5.82 6.94
C ILE A 53 -11.94 6.43 5.79
N TYR A 54 -12.11 5.66 4.72
CA TYR A 54 -12.97 6.04 3.60
C TYR A 54 -14.42 5.67 3.90
N VAL A 55 -15.33 6.62 3.69
CA VAL A 55 -16.77 6.45 3.94
C VAL A 55 -17.56 6.97 2.75
N THR A 56 -18.71 6.35 2.51
CA THR A 56 -19.66 6.71 1.46
C THR A 56 -21.03 6.88 2.09
N ARG A 57 -21.72 7.96 1.74
CA ARG A 57 -23.08 8.25 2.20
C ARG A 57 -23.99 8.62 1.04
N ILE A 58 -25.21 8.11 1.10
CA ILE A 58 -26.27 8.41 0.12
C ILE A 58 -27.34 9.21 0.83
N ASP A 59 -27.82 10.26 0.17
CA ASP A 59 -28.92 11.10 0.62
C ASP A 59 -29.91 11.37 -0.53
N PHE A 60 -31.14 11.76 -0.20
CA PHE A 60 -32.18 12.08 -1.17
C PHE A 60 -32.65 13.51 -0.98
N VAL A 61 -32.31 14.37 -1.94
CA VAL A 61 -32.59 15.81 -1.88
C VAL A 61 -33.75 16.13 -2.81
N GLU A 62 -34.77 16.83 -2.30
CA GLU A 62 -35.92 17.25 -3.09
C GLU A 62 -35.51 18.23 -4.21
N LYS A 63 -36.06 18.07 -5.41
CA LYS A 63 -35.77 18.95 -6.54
C LYS A 63 -36.18 20.38 -6.22
N GLY A 64 -35.29 21.32 -6.50
CA GLY A 64 -35.46 22.73 -6.14
C GLY A 64 -34.89 23.11 -4.76
N LYS A 65 -34.44 22.14 -3.95
CA LYS A 65 -33.63 22.41 -2.75
C LYS A 65 -32.14 22.48 -3.11
N PRO A 66 -31.35 23.31 -2.40
CA PRO A 66 -29.91 23.33 -2.60
C PRO A 66 -29.30 22.00 -2.15
N ILE A 67 -28.39 21.46 -2.97
CA ILE A 67 -27.59 20.28 -2.64
C ILE A 67 -26.29 20.75 -1.99
N PRO A 68 -26.00 20.39 -0.73
CA PRO A 68 -24.71 20.70 -0.11
C PRO A 68 -23.53 20.12 -0.89
N SER A 69 -22.41 20.86 -0.95
CA SER A 69 -21.18 20.37 -1.58
C SER A 69 -20.41 19.38 -0.72
N THR A 70 -20.72 19.32 0.58
CA THR A 70 -20.06 18.46 1.56
C THR A 70 -21.08 17.98 2.59
N TYR A 71 -20.80 16.81 3.18
CA TYR A 71 -21.61 16.22 4.23
C TYR A 71 -20.72 15.90 5.45
N PHE A 72 -21.09 16.36 6.64
CA PHE A 72 -20.37 16.01 7.87
C PHE A 72 -20.85 14.67 8.40
N THR A 73 -19.95 13.71 8.61
CA THR A 73 -20.30 12.40 9.16
C THR A 73 -19.32 11.96 10.22
N THR A 74 -19.78 11.09 11.10
CA THR A 74 -18.99 10.45 12.16
C THR A 74 -19.17 8.95 12.09
N GLU A 75 -18.12 8.19 12.37
CA GLU A 75 -18.13 6.72 12.37
C GLU A 75 -17.29 6.19 13.53
N GLU A 76 -17.62 4.99 14.01
CA GLU A 76 -16.80 4.29 15.00
C GLU A 76 -16.30 2.97 14.42
N ARG A 77 -14.98 2.74 14.48
CA ARG A 77 -14.35 1.53 13.97
C ARG A 77 -13.21 1.10 14.87
N ASN A 78 -13.26 -0.15 15.34
CA ASN A 78 -12.26 -0.75 16.23
C ASN A 78 -12.01 0.08 17.51
N GLY A 79 -13.07 0.62 18.11
CA GLY A 79 -12.99 1.43 19.34
C GLY A 79 -12.46 2.85 19.13
N TYR A 80 -12.23 3.27 17.89
CA TYR A 80 -11.83 4.64 17.55
C TYR A 80 -12.98 5.38 16.87
N LYS A 81 -13.16 6.65 17.27
CA LYS A 81 -14.12 7.55 16.65
C LYS A 81 -13.46 8.35 15.54
N TYR A 82 -14.16 8.49 14.43
CA TYR A 82 -13.76 9.24 13.24
C TYR A 82 -14.81 10.29 12.92
N GLY A 83 -14.38 11.41 12.35
CA GLY A 83 -15.26 12.48 11.92
C GLY A 83 -14.64 13.31 10.81
N GLY A 84 -15.49 13.92 9.99
CA GLY A 84 -15.05 14.83 8.96
C GLY A 84 -16.11 15.14 7.93
N ASN A 85 -15.78 16.10 7.06
CA ASN A 85 -16.59 16.45 5.91
C ASN A 85 -16.18 15.58 4.72
N ILE A 86 -17.14 14.89 4.12
CA ILE A 86 -16.97 14.18 2.86
C ILE A 86 -17.57 14.98 1.71
N PRO A 87 -16.87 15.12 0.57
CA PRO A 87 -17.36 15.89 -0.57
C PRO A 87 -18.48 15.17 -1.30
N LEU A 88 -19.30 15.95 -2.00
CA LEU A 88 -20.23 15.48 -3.00
C LEU A 88 -19.45 14.85 -4.16
N VAL A 89 -19.82 13.61 -4.53
CA VAL A 89 -19.18 12.86 -5.63
C VAL A 89 -20.12 12.73 -6.82
N LYS A 90 -21.42 12.52 -6.56
CA LYS A 90 -22.39 12.28 -7.63
C LYS A 90 -23.77 12.77 -7.27
N THR A 91 -24.46 13.36 -8.24
CA THR A 91 -25.88 13.69 -8.16
C THR A 91 -26.57 13.03 -9.35
N GLU A 92 -27.64 12.28 -9.09
CA GLU A 92 -28.39 11.54 -10.09
C GLU A 92 -29.89 11.82 -9.95
N ASP A 93 -30.61 11.84 -11.06
CA ASP A 93 -32.07 11.82 -11.02
C ASP A 93 -32.56 10.48 -10.47
N TYR A 94 -33.30 10.51 -9.37
CA TYR A 94 -33.88 9.32 -8.76
C TYR A 94 -35.38 9.19 -9.04
N SER A 95 -36.10 10.31 -8.96
CA SER A 95 -37.52 10.35 -9.25
C SER A 95 -37.96 11.72 -9.79
N SER A 96 -39.26 11.88 -10.05
CA SER A 96 -39.84 13.17 -10.40
C SER A 96 -39.68 14.24 -9.31
N LYS A 97 -39.45 13.83 -8.04
CA LYS A 97 -39.37 14.74 -6.89
C LYS A 97 -37.99 14.82 -6.23
N PHE A 98 -37.10 13.85 -6.47
CA PHE A 98 -35.84 13.75 -5.73
C PHE A 98 -34.63 13.50 -6.63
N TYR A 99 -33.50 14.11 -6.24
CA TYR A 99 -32.16 13.70 -6.63
C TYR A 99 -31.63 12.67 -5.62
N LYS A 100 -30.94 11.65 -6.11
CA LYS A 100 -30.06 10.80 -5.28
C LYS A 100 -28.68 11.43 -5.29
N VAL A 101 -28.17 11.71 -4.10
CA VAL A 101 -26.91 12.42 -3.88
C VAL A 101 -25.95 11.49 -3.16
N THR A 102 -24.73 11.36 -3.67
CA THR A 102 -23.70 10.49 -3.10
C THR A 102 -22.51 11.33 -2.67
N TYR A 103 -22.17 11.25 -1.38
CA TYR A 103 -20.98 11.83 -0.80
C TYR A 103 -19.98 10.72 -0.49
N ALA A 104 -18.70 10.94 -0.76
CA ALA A 104 -17.68 9.97 -0.37
C ALA A 104 -16.32 10.64 -0.18
N GLY A 105 -15.55 10.16 0.79
CA GLY A 105 -14.24 10.70 1.10
C GLY A 105 -13.64 10.07 2.36
N ASN A 106 -12.44 10.54 2.69
CA ASN A 106 -11.76 10.12 3.92
C ASN A 106 -12.19 11.00 5.09
N ILE A 107 -12.51 10.38 6.22
CA ILE A 107 -12.71 11.05 7.52
C ILE A 107 -11.57 10.67 8.45
N SER A 108 -11.23 11.55 9.38
CA SER A 108 -10.07 11.38 10.26
C SER A 108 -10.49 11.00 11.67
N ARG A 109 -9.63 10.28 12.38
CA ARG A 109 -9.81 9.89 13.77
C ARG A 109 -9.79 11.14 14.64
N PHE A 110 -10.66 11.21 15.64
CA PHE A 110 -10.58 12.25 16.65
C PHE A 110 -9.31 12.06 17.50
N LEU A 111 -8.61 13.17 17.74
CA LEU A 111 -7.55 13.23 18.74
C LEU A 111 -8.25 13.52 20.08
N GLU A 112 -8.29 12.52 20.95
CA GLU A 112 -8.70 12.67 22.36
C GLU A 112 -7.52 13.14 23.20
#